data_AF-A0A672KZD7-F1
#
_entry.id   AF-A0A672KZD7-F1
#
_cell.length_a   1.000
_cell.length_b   1.000
_cell.length_c   1.000
_cell.angle_alpha   90.00
_cell.angle_beta   90.00
_cell.angle_gamma   90.00
#
_symmetry.space_group_name_H-M   'P 1'
#
loop_
_entity.id
_entity.type
_entity.pdbx_description
1 polymer ?
#
loop_
_entity_poly.entity_id
_entity_poly.type
_entity_poly.pdbx_seq_one_letter_code
_entity_poly.pdbx_strand_id
1 'polypeptide(L)' 'MRSLAVVVIASVIWTITDAEEVKSCCTNVSAAEVIDPIISFRMQRESLPCVRAVM' A
#
# COMPACT_ATOMS: atom_id res chain seq x y z
N MET A 1 2.85 31.50 -26.25
CA MET A 1 3.01 30.03 -26.35
C MET A 1 3.51 29.52 -25.01
N ARG A 2 2.73 28.72 -24.28
CA ARG A 2 3.23 28.10 -23.04
C ARG A 2 4.37 27.15 -23.46
N SER A 3 5.56 27.36 -22.90
CA SER A 3 6.74 26.57 -23.25
C SER A 3 6.47 25.08 -23.03
N LEU A 4 6.82 24.24 -24.00
CA LEU A 4 6.69 22.78 -23.93
C LEU A 4 7.33 22.22 -22.65
N ALA A 5 8.46 22.82 -22.22
CA ALA A 5 9.14 22.44 -20.99
C ALA A 5 8.25 22.60 -19.75
N VAL A 6 7.44 23.66 -19.68
CA VAL A 6 6.54 23.92 -18.54
C VAL A 6 5.43 22.87 -18.48
N VAL A 7 4.92 22.44 -19.65
CA VAL A 7 3.89 21.40 -19.73
C VAL A 7 4.45 20.05 -19.28
N VAL A 8 5.65 19.69 -19.75
CA VAL A 8 6.32 18.44 -19.38
C VAL A 8 6.61 18.39 -17.88
N ILE A 9 7.17 19.45 -17.31
CA ILE A 9 7.48 19.52 -15.87
C ILE A 9 6.20 19.38 -15.04
N ALA A 10 5.13 20.10 -15.40
CA ALA A 10 3.86 20.02 -14.68
C ALA A 10 3.24 18.60 -14.74
N SER A 11 3.31 17.93 -15.90
CA SER A 11 2.80 16.57 -16.04
C SER A 11 3.55 15.55 -15.18
N VAL A 12 4.88 15.65 -15.10
CA VAL A 12 5.71 14.73 -14.30
C VAL A 12 5.41 14.90 -12.82
N ILE A 13 5.29 16.14 -12.34
CA ILE A 13 4.95 16.41 -10.92
C ILE A 13 3.60 15.80 -10.56
N TRP A 14 2.59 15.93 -11.43
CA TRP A 14 1.26 15.37 -11.22
C TRP A 14 1.29 13.83 -11.13
N THR A 15 2.09 13.17 -11.96
CA THR A 15 2.20 11.70 -11.93
C THR A 15 2.90 11.15 -10.68
N ILE A 16 3.80 11.93 -10.06
CA ILE A 16 4.52 11.50 -8.84
C ILE A 16 3.61 11.62 -7.61
N THR A 17 2.72 12.62 -7.58
CA THR A 17 1.78 12.82 -6.46
C THR A 17 0.68 11.77 -6.39
N ASP A 18 0.43 11.04 -7.48
CA ASP A 18 -0.53 9.94 -7.55
C ASP A 18 0.11 8.57 -7.25
N ALA A 19 1.37 8.55 -6.79
CA ALA A 19 1.96 7.34 -6.25
C ALA A 19 1.19 6.95 -4.98
N GLU A 20 0.17 6.12 -5.16
CA GLU A 20 -0.68 5.60 -4.10
C GLU A 20 0.22 5.08 -2.99
N GLU A 21 0.07 5.65 -1.80
CA GLU A 21 0.75 5.17 -0.61
C GLU A 21 0.30 3.72 -0.39
N VAL A 22 1.14 2.77 -0.80
CA VAL A 22 0.83 1.35 -0.67
C VAL A 22 0.74 1.04 0.82
N LYS A 23 -0.48 1.04 1.36
CA LYS A 23 -0.72 0.66 2.75
C LYS A 23 -0.29 -0.79 2.93
N SER A 24 0.78 -1.00 3.68
CA SER A 24 1.38 -2.32 3.96
C SER A 24 0.62 -3.12 5.02
N CYS A 25 -0.71 -3.17 4.94
CA CYS A 25 -1.56 -3.80 5.94
C CYS A 25 -2.51 -4.84 5.34
N CYS A 26 -2.94 -5.81 6.16
CA CYS A 26 -3.97 -6.77 5.77
C CYS A 26 -5.33 -6.08 5.68
N THR A 27 -6.05 -6.28 4.58
CA THR A 27 -7.45 -5.86 4.37
C THR A 27 -8.43 -7.03 4.46
N ASN A 28 -7.94 -8.27 4.43
CA ASN A 28 -8.71 -9.50 4.60
C ASN A 28 -7.90 -10.52 5.41
N VAL A 29 -8.57 -11.53 5.94
CA VAL A 29 -7.95 -12.65 6.68
C VAL A 29 -8.19 -13.97 5.97
N SER A 30 -7.21 -14.86 6.01
CA SER A 30 -7.34 -16.22 5.48
C SER A 30 -7.83 -17.17 6.57
N ALA A 31 -8.67 -18.15 6.19
CA ALA A 31 -9.03 -19.29 7.03
C ALA A 31 -8.20 -20.54 6.71
N ALA A 32 -7.23 -20.43 5.79
CA ALA A 32 -6.36 -21.53 5.43
C ALA A 32 -5.47 -21.94 6.61
N GLU A 33 -5.26 -23.24 6.76
CA GLU A 33 -4.36 -23.80 7.75
C GLU A 33 -2.90 -23.60 7.32
N VAL A 34 -2.06 -23.10 8.24
CA VAL A 34 -0.63 -22.96 8.03
C VAL A 34 0.04 -24.27 8.48
N ILE A 35 0.49 -25.06 7.51
CA ILE A 35 1.16 -26.35 7.76
C ILE A 35 2.66 -26.20 8.03
N ASP A 36 3.27 -25.12 7.52
CA ASP A 36 4.69 -24.85 7.67
C ASP A 36 5.00 -24.21 9.02
N PRO A 37 6.22 -24.40 9.57
CA PRO A 37 6.61 -23.76 10.83
C PRO A 37 6.57 -22.23 10.74
N ILE A 38 5.87 -21.60 11.68
CA ILE A 38 5.83 -20.14 11.82
C ILE A 38 7.11 -19.67 12.51
N ILE A 39 7.98 -18.98 11.76
CA ILE A 39 9.25 -18.44 12.28
C ILE A 39 9.01 -17.19 13.12
N SER A 40 8.05 -16.35 12.74
CA SER A 40 7.66 -15.14 13.45
C SER A 40 6.25 -14.71 13.05
N PHE A 41 5.66 -13.82 13.85
CA PHE A 41 4.37 -13.22 13.54
C PHE A 41 4.30 -11.78 14.08
N ARG A 42 3.41 -10.98 13.50
CA ARG A 42 3.09 -9.62 13.92
C ARG A 42 1.59 -9.46 14.08
N MET A 43 1.18 -8.96 15.23
CA MET A 43 -0.21 -8.55 15.47
C MET A 43 -0.49 -7.21 14.78
N GLN A 44 -1.48 -7.18 13.90
CA GLN A 44 -2.00 -5.97 13.27
C GLN A 44 -3.25 -5.49 14.01
N ARG A 45 -3.23 -4.23 14.44
CA ARG A 45 -4.42 -3.55 14.98
C ARG A 45 -5.30 -3.05 13.85
N GLU A 46 -6.60 -3.03 14.10
CA GLU A 46 -7.59 -2.51 13.17
C GLU A 46 -7.43 -0.99 12.99
N SER A 47 -7.42 -0.54 11.73
CA SER A 47 -7.34 0.88 11.36
C SER A 47 -7.69 1.02 9.87
N LEU A 48 -8.91 1.47 9.56
CA LEU A 48 -9.45 1.39 8.20
C LEU A 48 -8.48 1.96 7.13
N PRO A 49 -8.23 1.21 6.04
CA PRO A 49 -8.91 0.00 5.59
C PRO A 49 -8.37 -1.33 6.18
N CYS A 50 -7.44 -1.27 7.14
CA CYS A 50 -6.78 -2.43 7.70
C CYS A 50 -7.67 -3.16 8.70
N VAL A 51 -7.78 -4.49 8.57
CA VAL A 51 -8.51 -5.35 9.50
C VAL A 51 -7.61 -5.84 10.63
N ARG A 52 -8.19 -6.35 11.71
CA ARG A 52 -7.43 -7.05 12.75
C ARG A 52 -6.88 -8.37 12.17
N ALA A 53 -5.56 -8.56 12.22
CA ALA A 53 -4.91 -9.71 11.60
C ALA A 53 -3.63 -10.14 12.35
N VAL A 54 -3.15 -11.34 12.03
CA VAL A 54 -1.82 -11.86 12.34
C VAL A 54 -1.09 -12.03 11.01
N MET A 55 0.12 -11.47 10.90
CA MET A 55 0.92 -11.43 9.67
C MET A 55 2.30 -12.05 9.90
#